data_AF-A0A3B8ZBZ0-F1
#
_entry.id   AF-A0A3B8ZBZ0-F1
#
_cell.length_a   1.000
_cell.length_b   1.000
_cell.length_c   1.000
_cell.angle_alpha   90.00
_cell.angle_beta   90.00
_cell.angle_gamma   90.00
#
_symmetry.space_group_name_H-M   'P 1'
#
loop_
_entity.id
_entity.type
_entity.pdbx_description
1 polymer ?
#
loop_
_entity_poly.entity_id
_entity_poly.type
_entity_poly.pdbx_seq_one_letter_code
_entity_poly.pdbx_strand_id
1 'polypeptide(L)'
;MIAGLEEITSGDLLIDGQRVNQRQPGSRDIAMVFQNYALYPHMTVRDNLSFGLRMRGTAKSEIHQRILEVADTLSLSPLLDRR
;
A
#
# COMPACT_ATOMS: atom_id res chain seq x y z
N MET A 1 7.94 2.36 13.74
CA MET A 1 8.61 3.57 13.21
C MET A 1 9.10 3.60 11.78
N ILE A 2 9.61 2.52 11.17
CA ILE A 2 10.20 2.61 9.81
C ILE A 2 9.19 3.20 8.82
N ALA A 3 7.97 2.67 8.86
CA ALA A 3 6.78 3.20 8.16
C ALA A 3 6.26 4.55 8.67
N GLY A 4 6.87 5.15 9.69
CA GLY A 4 6.46 6.43 10.28
C GLY A 4 5.25 6.36 11.22
N LEU A 5 4.80 5.16 11.60
CA LEU A 5 3.61 4.97 12.44
C LEU A 5 3.85 5.20 13.95
N GLU A 6 5.09 5.45 14.33
CA GLU A 6 5.57 5.70 15.70
C GLU A 6 6.78 6.66 15.62
N GLU A 7 7.15 7.32 16.73
CA GLU A 7 8.18 8.38 16.78
C GLU A 7 9.58 7.94 17.26
N ILE A 8 10.64 8.42 16.57
CA ILE A 8 12.03 7.95 16.80
C ILE A 8 12.61 8.71 17.97
N THR A 9 12.74 8.04 19.11
CA THR A 9 13.31 8.63 20.33
C THR A 9 14.75 9.07 20.15
N SER A 10 15.59 8.27 19.47
CA SER A 10 16.98 8.63 19.18
C SER A 10 17.53 7.83 17.99
N GLY A 11 18.65 8.30 17.42
CA GLY A 11 19.29 7.71 16.25
C GLY A 11 18.71 8.18 14.92
N ASP A 12 19.29 7.70 13.82
CA ASP A 12 18.92 8.09 12.46
C ASP A 12 18.39 6.89 11.67
N LEU A 13 17.24 7.08 11.02
CA LEU A 13 16.69 6.15 10.05
C LEU A 13 16.97 6.68 8.66
N LEU A 14 17.72 5.90 7.88
CA LEU A 14 17.98 6.20 6.49
C LEU A 14 17.22 5.24 5.58
N ILE A 15 16.53 5.79 4.58
CA ILE A 15 15.97 5.04 3.44
C ILE A 15 16.66 5.61 2.20
N ASP A 16 17.31 4.74 1.43
CA ASP A 16 18.13 5.14 0.26
C ASP A 16 19.13 6.26 0.55
N GLY A 17 19.80 6.18 1.72
CA GLY A 17 20.78 7.17 2.16
C GLY A 17 20.18 8.51 2.61
N GLN A 18 18.87 8.68 2.57
CA GLN A 18 18.19 9.89 3.06
C GLN A 18 17.67 9.69 4.48
N ARG A 19 17.95 10.64 5.37
CA ARG A 19 17.37 10.64 6.72
C ARG A 19 15.88 10.93 6.67
N VAL A 20 15.05 10.03 7.20
CA VAL A 20 13.58 10.11 7.10
C VAL A 20 12.86 10.25 8.45
N ASN A 21 13.57 10.45 9.56
CA ASN A 21 12.96 10.49 10.90
C ASN A 21 11.74 11.43 11.01
N GLN A 22 11.79 12.58 10.34
CA GLN A 22 10.76 13.64 10.38
C GLN A 22 9.75 13.56 9.22
N ARG A 23 9.91 12.59 8.31
CA ARG A 23 8.98 12.41 7.19
C ARG A 23 7.70 11.72 7.68
N GLN A 24 6.55 12.20 7.21
CA GLN A 24 5.26 11.53 7.43
C GLN A 24 5.24 10.16 6.74
N PRO A 25 4.49 9.16 7.26
CA PRO A 25 4.40 7.81 6.68
C PRO A 25 4.30 7.77 5.15
N GLY A 26 3.35 8.48 4.57
CA GLY A 26 3.11 8.48 3.12
C GLY A 26 4.24 9.09 2.28
N SER A 27 5.12 9.89 2.88
CA SER A 27 6.26 10.52 2.21
C SER A 27 7.57 9.71 2.31
N ARG A 28 7.52 8.53 2.92
CA ARG A 28 8.67 7.62 3.04
C ARG A 28 8.79 6.64 1.88
N ASP A 29 7.80 6.62 0.97
CA ASP A 29 7.75 5.77 -0.22
C ASP A 29 8.00 4.29 0.06
N ILE A 30 7.31 3.75 1.09
CA ILE A 30 7.37 2.33 1.44
C ILE A 30 5.98 1.73 1.52
N ALA A 31 5.88 0.44 1.18
CA ALA A 31 4.69 -0.37 1.34
C ALA A 31 4.78 -1.24 2.59
N MET A 32 3.65 -1.45 3.27
CA MET A 32 3.57 -2.27 4.47
C MET A 32 2.33 -3.18 4.39
N VAL A 33 2.49 -4.44 4.78
CA VAL A 33 1.39 -5.40 4.99
C VAL A 33 1.25 -5.64 6.49
N PHE A 34 0.07 -5.40 7.04
CA PHE A 34 -0.21 -5.55 8.47
C PHE A 34 -0.52 -7.01 8.83
N GLN A 35 -0.13 -7.43 10.04
CA GLN A 35 -0.47 -8.76 10.56
C GLN A 35 -1.98 -8.97 10.72
N ASN A 36 -2.71 -7.93 11.14
CA ASN A 36 -4.18 -7.96 11.28
C ASN A 36 -4.92 -7.60 9.98
N TYR A 37 -4.27 -7.80 8.83
CA TYR A 37 -4.72 -7.52 7.45
C TYR A 37 -5.05 -6.06 7.11
N ALA A 38 -5.53 -5.24 8.05
CA ALA A 38 -5.83 -3.81 7.88
C ALA A 38 -6.55 -3.48 6.55
N LEU A 39 -7.44 -4.38 6.11
CA LEU A 39 -8.23 -4.21 4.90
C LEU A 39 -9.35 -3.21 5.15
N TYR A 40 -9.82 -2.56 4.10
CA TYR A 40 -11.03 -1.75 4.13
C TYR A 40 -12.26 -2.69 3.98
N PRO A 41 -13.01 -2.98 5.07
CA PRO A 41 -14.06 -4.02 5.05
C PRO A 41 -15.30 -3.62 4.26
N HIS A 42 -15.44 -2.34 3.93
CA HIS A 42 -16.54 -1.80 3.14
C HIS A 42 -16.22 -1.76 1.64
N MET A 43 -15.03 -2.23 1.24
CA MET A 43 -14.53 -2.25 -0.13
C MET A 43 -14.46 -3.68 -0.66
N THR A 44 -14.62 -3.86 -1.96
CA THR A 44 -14.33 -5.17 -2.58
C THR A 44 -12.84 -5.49 -2.56
N VAL A 45 -12.44 -6.73 -2.84
CA VAL A 45 -11.01 -7.10 -3.03
C VAL A 45 -10.37 -6.23 -4.11
N ARG A 46 -11.06 -6.01 -5.24
CA ARG A 46 -10.62 -5.11 -6.31
C ARG A 46 -10.40 -3.69 -5.82
N ASP A 47 -11.34 -3.16 -5.05
CA ASP A 47 -11.23 -1.80 -4.50
C ASP A 47 -10.05 -1.67 -3.55
N ASN A 48 -9.85 -2.64 -2.66
CA ASN A 48 -8.71 -2.72 -1.74
C ASN A 48 -7.38 -2.72 -2.52
N LEU A 49 -7.25 -3.55 -3.56
CA LEU A 49 -6.04 -3.60 -4.41
C LEU A 49 -5.81 -2.29 -5.19
N SER A 50 -6.88 -1.61 -5.60
CA SER A 50 -6.80 -0.38 -6.40
C SER A 50 -6.47 0.88 -5.59
N PHE A 51 -6.74 0.88 -4.29
CA PHE A 51 -6.83 2.08 -3.46
C PHE A 51 -5.58 2.95 -3.52
N GLY A 52 -4.40 2.36 -3.29
CA GLY A 52 -3.12 3.09 -3.31
C GLY A 52 -2.79 3.68 -4.68
N LEU A 53 -3.14 2.99 -5.77
CA LEU A 53 -2.91 3.49 -7.14
C LEU A 53 -3.83 4.67 -7.47
N ARG A 54 -5.10 4.62 -7.01
CA ARG A 54 -6.06 5.73 -7.15
C ARG A 54 -5.59 6.97 -6.40
N MET A 55 -5.08 6.82 -5.18
CA MET A 55 -4.54 7.93 -4.40
C MET A 55 -3.33 8.60 -5.07
N ARG A 56 -2.53 7.83 -5.82
CA ARG A 56 -1.41 8.35 -6.60
C ARG A 56 -1.82 8.96 -7.96
N GLY A 57 -3.11 8.98 -8.29
CA GLY A 57 -3.59 9.51 -9.57
C GLY A 57 -3.25 8.64 -10.79
N THR A 58 -3.03 7.34 -10.60
CA THR A 58 -2.72 6.41 -11.70
C THR A 58 -3.93 6.30 -12.65
N ALA A 59 -3.68 6.18 -13.97
CA ALA A 59 -4.75 6.08 -14.96
C ALA A 59 -5.64 4.84 -14.75
N LYS A 60 -6.95 4.96 -15.00
CA LYS A 60 -7.91 3.85 -14.76
C LYS A 60 -7.57 2.58 -15.55
N SER A 61 -7.12 2.71 -16.79
CA SER A 61 -6.71 1.57 -17.63
C SER A 61 -5.50 0.84 -17.04
N GLU A 62 -4.50 1.59 -16.58
CA GLU A 62 -3.31 1.05 -15.95
C GLU A 62 -3.63 0.38 -14.61
N ILE A 63 -4.51 0.97 -13.80
CA ILE A 63 -5.01 0.37 -12.56
C ILE A 63 -5.67 -0.98 -12.87
N HIS A 64 -6.54 -1.03 -13.87
CA HIS A 64 -7.24 -2.24 -14.25
C HIS A 64 -6.26 -3.36 -14.64
N GLN A 65 -5.27 -3.05 -15.47
CA GLN A 65 -4.26 -4.01 -15.89
C GLN A 65 -3.45 -4.55 -14.70
N ARG A 66 -2.90 -3.67 -13.86
CA ARG A 66 -2.11 -4.06 -12.69
C ARG A 66 -2.91 -4.92 -11.70
N ILE A 67 -4.20 -4.64 -11.51
CA ILE A 67 -5.07 -5.46 -10.65
C ILE A 67 -5.21 -6.87 -11.21
N LEU A 68 -5.45 -7.03 -12.51
CA LEU A 68 -5.60 -8.36 -13.12
C LEU A 68 -4.32 -9.19 -12.99
N GLU A 69 -3.16 -8.58 -13.23
CA GLU A 69 -1.85 -9.23 -13.09
C GLU A 69 -1.60 -9.71 -11.64
N VAL A 70 -1.86 -8.87 -10.65
CA VAL A 70 -1.70 -9.22 -9.24
C VAL A 70 -2.72 -10.26 -8.80
N ALA A 71 -3.97 -10.15 -9.26
CA ALA A 71 -5.01 -11.10 -8.92
C ALA A 71 -4.72 -12.49 -9.47
N ASP A 72 -4.14 -12.60 -10.67
CA ASP A 72 -3.71 -13.87 -11.24
C ASP A 72 -2.54 -14.47 -10.44
N THR A 73 -1.51 -13.65 -10.17
CA THR A 73 -0.33 -14.06 -9.40
C THR A 73 -0.69 -14.60 -8.01
N LEU A 74 -1.67 -13.98 -7.35
CA LEU A 74 -2.13 -14.34 -6.01
C LEU A 74 -3.32 -15.30 -6.01
N SER A 75 -3.77 -15.77 -7.18
CA SER A 75 -4.97 -16.63 -7.33
C SER A 75 -6.25 -16.02 -6.71
N LEU A 76 -6.39 -14.70 -6.78
CA LEU A 76 -7.53 -13.92 -6.28
C LEU A 76 -8.56 -13.57 -7.36
N SER A 77 -8.31 -13.90 -8.62
CA SER A 77 -9.22 -13.61 -9.75
C SER A 77 -10.72 -13.86 -9.48
N PRO A 78 -11.15 -15.03 -8.94
CA PRO A 78 -12.57 -15.27 -8.65
C PRO A 78 -13.12 -14.49 -7.45
N LEU A 79 -12.26 -13.86 -6.65
CA LEU A 79 -12.60 -13.13 -5.43
C LEU A 79 -12.66 -11.62 -5.61
N LEU A 80 -12.32 -11.10 -6.79
CA LEU A 80 -12.17 -9.66 -7.02
C LEU A 80 -13.38 -8.81 -6.62
N ASP A 81 -14.58 -9.35 -6.79
CA ASP A 81 -15.82 -8.62 -6.51
C ASP A 81 -16.43 -8.98 -5.13
N ARG A 82 -15.71 -9.78 -4.32
CA ARG A 82 -16.08 -10.11 -2.93
C ARG A 82 -15.77 -8.94 -1.99
N ARG A 83 -16.61 -8.76 -0.96
CA ARG A 83 -16.40 -7.85 0.18
C ARG A 83 -15.93 -8.62 1.41
#